data_AF-A0AA86JGJ2-F1
#
_entry.id   AF-A0AA86JGJ2-F1
#
_cell.length_a   1.000
_cell.length_b   1.000
_cell.length_c   1.000
_cell.angle_alpha   90.00
_cell.angle_beta   90.00
_cell.angle_gamma   90.00
#
_symmetry.space_group_name_H-M   'P 1'
#
loop_
_entity.id
_entity.type
_entity.pdbx_description
1 polymer ?
#
loop_
_entity_poly.entity_id
_entity_poly.type
_entity_poly.pdbx_seq_one_letter_code
_entity_poly.pdbx_strand_id
1 'polypeptide(L)'
;MKIGELIKLDKDINVKTFGGNILKAKKGDRGFITQDGSIYLLDGRAQNKIITTEIEPKGIDYSSIAQLIFRRINIELDLGDLLKDNDIEPKDCIDLIESVIEDIF
;
A
#
# COMPACT_ATOMS: atom_id res chain seq x y z
N MET A 1 11.93 -6.50 -6.15
CA MET A 1 10.75 -6.00 -5.42
C MET A 1 9.76 -7.14 -5.28
N LYS A 2 8.96 -7.10 -4.24
CA LYS A 2 7.94 -8.10 -3.92
C LYS A 2 6.54 -7.52 -4.16
N ILE A 3 5.57 -8.39 -4.40
CA ILE A 3 4.16 -8.00 -4.45
C ILE A 3 3.76 -7.44 -3.08
N GLY A 4 3.10 -6.29 -3.07
CA GLY A 4 2.63 -5.61 -1.87
C GLY A 4 3.69 -4.78 -1.14
N GLU A 5 4.95 -4.81 -1.58
CA GLU A 5 6.04 -4.05 -0.97
C GLU A 5 5.74 -2.55 -0.96
N LEU A 6 5.79 -1.93 0.22
CA LEU A 6 5.64 -0.48 0.40
C LEU A 6 6.90 0.25 -0.07
N ILE A 7 6.74 1.19 -0.98
CA ILE A 7 7.84 1.94 -1.58
C ILE A 7 7.61 3.45 -1.52
N LYS A 8 8.70 4.21 -1.67
CA LYS A 8 8.68 5.65 -1.94
C LYS A 8 9.21 5.90 -3.34
N LEU A 9 8.58 6.81 -4.06
CA LEU A 9 9.09 7.25 -5.36
C LEU A 9 10.45 7.93 -5.20
N ASP A 10 11.41 7.54 -6.04
CA ASP A 10 12.77 8.09 -6.07
C ASP A 10 12.87 9.39 -6.92
N LYS A 11 11.88 9.61 -7.78
CA LYS A 11 11.76 10.76 -8.69
C LYS A 11 10.31 11.18 -8.90
N ASP A 12 10.14 12.38 -9.46
CA ASP A 12 8.84 12.86 -9.91
C ASP A 12 8.38 12.10 -11.16
N ILE A 13 7.10 11.74 -11.21
CA ILE A 13 6.49 10.98 -12.32
C ILE A 13 5.19 11.66 -12.76
N ASN A 14 5.04 11.86 -14.07
CA ASN A 14 3.81 12.36 -14.67
C ASN A 14 2.87 11.18 -14.97
N VAL A 15 1.68 11.18 -14.38
CA VAL A 15 0.65 10.16 -14.52
C VAL A 15 -0.47 10.69 -15.39
N LYS A 16 -0.68 10.09 -16.56
CA LYS A 16 -1.81 10.43 -17.44
C LYS A 16 -3.09 9.81 -16.89
N THR A 17 -4.12 10.62 -16.81
CA THR A 17 -5.48 10.16 -16.48
C THR A 17 -6.25 9.83 -17.77
N PHE A 18 -7.32 9.05 -17.64
CA PHE A 18 -8.20 8.68 -18.76
C PHE A 18 -8.81 9.90 -19.49
N GLY A 19 -8.96 11.04 -18.81
CA GLY A 19 -9.45 12.29 -19.40
C GLY A 19 -8.36 13.19 -20.01
N GLY A 20 -7.12 12.71 -20.18
CA GLY A 20 -6.02 13.48 -20.77
C GLY A 20 -5.29 14.42 -19.81
N ASN A 21 -5.83 14.67 -18.61
CA ASN A 21 -5.14 15.45 -17.59
C ASN A 21 -3.89 14.71 -17.09
N ILE A 22 -2.81 15.45 -16.86
CA ILE A 22 -1.56 14.94 -16.29
C ILE A 22 -1.53 15.30 -14.81
N LEU A 23 -1.49 14.29 -13.96
CA LEU A 23 -1.20 14.43 -12.53
C LEU A 23 0.29 14.24 -12.29
N LYS A 24 0.85 14.94 -11.32
CA LYS A 24 2.26 14.80 -10.95
C LYS A 24 2.37 14.07 -9.61
N ALA A 25 2.86 12.84 -9.64
CA ALA A 25 3.36 12.13 -8.47
C ALA A 25 4.76 12.64 -8.17
N LYS A 26 5.03 12.99 -6.91
CA LYS A 26 6.30 13.59 -6.50
C LYS A 26 7.23 12.54 -5.92
N LYS A 27 8.54 12.80 -6.02
CA LYS A 27 9.54 12.10 -5.23
C LYS A 27 9.12 12.10 -3.76
N GLY A 28 9.16 10.93 -3.14
CA GLY A 28 8.76 10.71 -1.75
C GLY A 28 7.30 10.32 -1.55
N ASP A 29 6.42 10.50 -2.54
CA ASP A 29 5.06 9.93 -2.50
C ASP A 29 5.17 8.40 -2.33
N ARG A 30 4.25 7.83 -1.57
CA ARG A 30 4.24 6.40 -1.23
C ARG A 30 3.33 5.61 -2.15
N GLY A 31 3.71 4.37 -2.38
CA GLY A 31 2.91 3.40 -3.09
C GLY A 31 3.23 1.98 -2.68
N PHE A 32 2.58 1.02 -3.33
CA PHE A 32 2.96 -0.39 -3.22
C PHE A 32 3.04 -1.04 -4.59
N ILE A 33 3.84 -2.11 -4.69
CA ILE A 33 3.99 -2.89 -5.91
C ILE A 33 2.80 -3.82 -6.11
N THR A 34 2.13 -3.72 -7.24
CA THR A 34 1.01 -4.60 -7.62
C THR A 34 1.52 -5.90 -8.22
N GLN A 35 0.63 -6.89 -8.39
CA GLN A 35 0.98 -8.21 -8.90
C GLN A 35 1.61 -8.18 -10.30
N ASP A 36 1.21 -7.24 -11.15
CA ASP A 36 1.76 -7.01 -12.50
C ASP A 36 3.04 -6.15 -12.51
N GLY A 37 3.56 -5.77 -11.33
CA GLY A 37 4.74 -4.92 -11.21
C GLY A 37 4.47 -3.42 -11.35
N SER A 38 3.22 -3.00 -11.54
CA SER A 38 2.86 -1.59 -11.48
C SER A 38 2.98 -1.04 -10.04
N ILE A 39 2.92 0.28 -9.89
CA ILE A 39 2.94 0.96 -8.59
C ILE A 39 1.57 1.60 -8.35
N TYR A 40 0.89 1.19 -7.29
CA TYR A 40 -0.34 1.86 -6.82
C TYR A 40 0.02 2.96 -5.82
N LEU A 41 -0.39 4.21 -6.08
CA LEU A 41 -0.07 5.35 -5.22
C LEU A 41 -1.06 5.52 -4.06
N LEU A 42 -0.51 5.61 -2.84
CA LEU A 42 -1.26 5.67 -1.58
C LEU A 42 -1.56 7.07 -1.09
N ASP A 43 -0.75 8.05 -1.51
CA ASP A 43 -0.86 9.45 -1.13
C ASP A 43 -0.39 10.39 -2.26
N GLY A 44 -0.34 11.69 -1.96
CA GLY A 44 0.01 12.72 -2.92
C GLY A 44 -1.15 13.08 -3.88
N ARG A 45 -0.84 13.92 -4.86
CA ARG A 45 -1.85 14.41 -5.84
C ARG A 45 -2.33 13.33 -6.82
N ALA A 46 -1.52 12.29 -7.00
CA ALA A 46 -1.82 11.15 -7.86
C ALA A 46 -2.29 9.93 -7.04
N GLN A 47 -2.77 10.13 -5.81
CA GLN A 47 -3.34 9.07 -4.99
C GLN A 47 -4.42 8.27 -5.75
N ASN A 48 -4.46 6.96 -5.50
CA ASN A 48 -5.36 5.99 -6.15
C ASN A 48 -5.14 5.87 -7.67
N LYS A 49 -3.96 6.26 -8.16
CA LYS A 49 -3.54 6.02 -9.55
C LYS A 49 -2.46 4.95 -9.59
N ILE A 50 -2.38 4.31 -10.75
CA ILE A 50 -1.42 3.25 -11.05
C ILE A 50 -0.38 3.81 -12.02
N ILE A 51 0.89 3.57 -11.72
CA ILE A 51 2.02 3.82 -12.61
C ILE A 51 2.47 2.47 -13.15
N THR A 52 2.32 2.23 -14.44
CA THR A 52 2.86 1.04 -15.10
C THR A 52 4.37 1.09 -15.12
N THR A 53 5.01 -0.03 -14.80
CA THR A 53 6.48 -0.17 -14.81
C THR A 53 6.89 -1.48 -15.47
N GLU A 54 8.20 -1.70 -15.64
CA GLU A 54 8.78 -2.96 -16.13
C GLU A 54 9.27 -3.86 -14.98
N ILE A 55 8.85 -3.57 -13.74
CA ILE A 55 9.25 -4.38 -12.59
C ILE A 55 8.61 -5.77 -12.73
N GLU A 56 9.41 -6.82 -12.61
CA GLU A 56 8.92 -8.18 -12.42
C GLU A 56 9.02 -8.54 -10.94
N PRO A 57 7.92 -8.45 -10.17
CA PRO A 57 7.97 -8.71 -8.74
C PRO A 57 8.24 -10.20 -8.48
N LYS A 58 9.07 -10.48 -7.47
CA LYS A 58 9.46 -11.83 -7.06
C LYS A 58 9.17 -12.03 -5.58
N GLY A 59 8.23 -12.92 -5.28
CA GLY A 59 7.76 -13.17 -3.92
C GLY A 59 6.75 -12.13 -3.43
N ILE A 60 6.30 -12.34 -2.20
CA ILE A 60 5.26 -11.55 -1.54
C ILE A 60 5.87 -10.88 -0.31
N ASP A 61 5.51 -9.61 -0.07
CA ASP A 61 5.85 -8.88 1.16
C ASP A 61 4.64 -8.87 2.09
N TYR A 62 4.53 -9.94 2.89
CA TYR A 62 3.41 -10.16 3.79
C TYR A 62 3.24 -9.03 4.80
N SER A 63 4.33 -8.55 5.40
CA SER A 63 4.31 -7.46 6.38
C SER A 63 3.79 -6.16 5.80
N SER A 64 4.24 -5.77 4.60
CA SER A 64 3.72 -4.58 3.93
C SER A 64 2.23 -4.71 3.60
N ILE A 65 1.79 -5.88 3.13
CA ILE A 65 0.37 -6.14 2.85
C ILE A 65 -0.47 -6.05 4.14
N ALA A 66 0.01 -6.61 5.24
CA ALA A 66 -0.67 -6.56 6.52
C ALA A 66 -0.88 -5.11 6.99
N GLN A 67 0.16 -4.27 6.88
CA GLN A 67 0.07 -2.84 7.17
C GLN A 67 -0.93 -2.10 6.26
N LEU A 68 -0.97 -2.46 4.98
CA LEU A 68 -1.92 -1.87 4.01
C LEU A 68 -3.38 -2.21 4.36
N ILE A 69 -3.64 -3.47 4.71
CA ILE A 69 -4.96 -3.94 5.13
C ILE A 69 -5.36 -3.25 6.42
N PHE A 70 -4.50 -3.28 7.45
CA PHE A 70 -4.75 -2.63 8.73
C PHE A 70 -5.08 -1.14 8.53
N ARG A 71 -4.25 -0.42 7.76
CA ARG A 71 -4.49 1.00 7.45
C ARG A 71 -5.86 1.21 6.82
N ARG A 72 -6.26 0.37 5.85
CA ARG A 72 -7.56 0.54 5.18
C ARG A 72 -8.71 0.31 6.16
N ILE A 73 -8.65 -0.76 6.95
CA ILE A 73 -9.67 -1.07 7.95
C ILE A 73 -9.76 0.07 8.97
N ASN A 74 -8.62 0.56 9.46
CA ASN A 74 -8.58 1.65 10.42
C ASN A 74 -9.22 2.94 9.88
N ILE A 75 -9.01 3.28 8.61
CA ILE A 75 -9.63 4.47 8.00
C ILE A 75 -11.16 4.33 7.91
N GLU A 76 -11.66 3.12 7.61
CA GLU A 76 -13.08 2.90 7.36
C GLU A 76 -13.90 2.65 8.63
N LEU A 77 -13.28 2.04 9.65
CA LEU A 77 -13.97 1.57 10.87
C LEU A 77 -13.48 2.26 12.14
N ASP A 78 -12.53 3.18 12.04
CA ASP A 78 -11.87 3.81 13.20
C ASP A 78 -11.33 2.78 14.20
N LEU A 79 -10.66 1.76 13.66
CA LEU A 79 -10.25 0.58 14.39
C LEU A 79 -9.35 0.90 15.59
N GLY A 80 -8.58 1.99 15.54
CA GLY A 80 -7.68 2.42 16.61
C GLY A 80 -8.38 2.62 17.95
N ASP A 81 -9.55 3.27 17.96
CA ASP A 81 -10.31 3.49 19.19
C ASP A 81 -10.86 2.16 19.73
N LEU A 82 -11.36 1.29 18.83
CA LEU A 82 -11.84 -0.04 19.21
C LEU A 82 -10.73 -0.92 19.81
N LEU A 83 -9.52 -0.89 19.24
CA LEU A 83 -8.39 -1.66 19.75
C LEU A 83 -7.95 -1.14 21.12
N LYS A 84 -7.89 0.19 21.27
CA LYS A 84 -7.55 0.84 22.53
C LYS A 84 -8.53 0.50 23.65
N ASP A 85 -9.83 0.47 23.36
CA ASP A 85 -10.87 0.10 24.33
C ASP A 85 -10.75 -1.35 24.82
N ASN A 86 -10.01 -2.19 24.09
CA ASN A 86 -9.78 -3.60 24.40
C ASN A 86 -8.32 -3.90 24.80
N ASP A 87 -7.49 -2.88 25.06
CA ASP A 87 -6.06 -3.01 25.39
C ASP A 87 -5.27 -3.82 24.35
N ILE A 88 -5.60 -3.67 23.07
CA ILE A 88 -4.89 -4.32 21.95
C ILE A 88 -3.99 -3.29 21.26
N GLU A 89 -2.71 -3.60 21.11
CA GLU A 89 -1.80 -2.74 20.36
C GLU A 89 -2.08 -2.88 18.85
N PRO A 90 -2.02 -1.78 18.06
CA PRO A 90 -2.13 -1.84 16.60
C PRO A 90 -1.18 -2.86 15.97
N LYS A 91 0.02 -3.01 16.56
CA LYS A 91 1.02 -3.98 16.12
C LYS A 91 0.52 -5.42 16.23
N ASP A 92 -0.13 -5.80 17.33
CA ASP A 92 -0.64 -7.16 17.52
C ASP A 92 -1.69 -7.51 16.45
N CYS A 93 -2.52 -6.53 16.08
CA CYS A 93 -3.49 -6.68 15.01
C CYS A 93 -2.80 -6.83 13.64
N ILE A 94 -1.76 -6.05 13.37
CA ILE A 94 -0.98 -6.16 12.12
C ILE A 94 -0.28 -7.52 12.04
N ASP A 95 0.36 -7.97 13.12
CA ASP A 95 1.07 -9.26 13.19
C ASP A 95 0.09 -10.43 12.97
N LEU A 96 -1.15 -10.33 13.52
CA LEU A 96 -2.21 -11.31 13.25
C LEU A 96 -2.63 -11.30 11.77
N ILE A 97 -2.81 -10.12 11.16
CA ILE A 97 -3.13 -10.03 9.73
C ILE A 97 -2.00 -10.65 8.89
N GLU A 98 -0.74 -10.37 9.22
CA GLU A 98 0.43 -10.95 8.54
C GLU A 98 0.41 -12.48 8.60
N SER A 99 0.25 -13.05 9.79
CA SER A 99 0.14 -14.51 9.97
C SER A 99 -0.99 -15.13 9.15
N VAL A 100 -2.15 -14.47 9.07
CA VAL A 100 -3.28 -14.95 8.25
C VAL A 100 -2.93 -14.93 6.75
N ILE A 101 -2.17 -13.93 6.28
CA ILE A 101 -1.75 -13.88 4.87
C ILE A 101 -0.73 -15.00 4.59
N GLU A 102 0.20 -15.25 5.51
CA GLU A 102 1.18 -16.34 5.40
C GLU A 102 0.49 -17.72 5.32
N ASP A 103 -0.58 -17.93 6.07
CA ASP A 103 -1.36 -19.18 6.00
C ASP A 103 -2.08 -19.38 4.64
N ILE A 104 -2.32 -18.31 3.88
CA ILE A 104 -3.01 -18.35 2.58
C ILE A 104 -2.06 -18.67 1.42
N PHE A 105 -0.80 -18.23 1.49
CA PHE A 105 0.15 -18.21 0.39
C PHE A 105 1.42 -19.02 0.66
#